data_AF-A0A1M5HU83-F1
#
_entry.id   AF-A0A1M5HU83-F1
#
_cell.length_a   1.000
_cell.length_b   1.000
_cell.length_c   1.000
_cell.angle_alpha   90.00
_cell.angle_beta   90.00
_cell.angle_gamma   90.00
#
_symmetry.space_group_name_H-M   'P 1'
#
loop_
_entity.id
_entity.type
_entity.pdbx_description
1 polymer ?
#
loop_
_entity_poly.entity_id
_entity_poly.type
_entity_poly.pdbx_seq_one_letter_code
_entity_poly.pdbx_strand_id
1 'polypeptide(L)' 'MCAGSSHPIGHHPMQRRYVNRMLEAKALVHERYGDGIMSAIDFTVRVSKPSEGDPERVVITLDGKFLPYRKW' A
#
# COMPACT_ATOMS: atom_id res chain seq x y z
N MET A 1 -12.64 -32.45 -27.03
CA MET A 1 -12.68 -31.07 -27.57
C MET A 1 -13.35 -30.20 -26.51
N CYS A 2 -12.59 -29.53 -25.66
CA CYS A 2 -13.14 -28.69 -24.60
C CYS A 2 -13.25 -27.26 -25.15
N ALA A 3 -14.47 -26.74 -25.25
CA ALA A 3 -14.76 -25.40 -25.75
C ALA A 3 -14.15 -24.35 -24.80
N GLY A 4 -13.30 -23.49 -25.35
CA GLY A 4 -12.77 -22.32 -24.66
C GLY A 4 -13.86 -21.30 -24.41
N SER A 5 -14.20 -21.07 -23.15
CA SER A 5 -15.03 -19.95 -22.72
C SER A 5 -14.13 -18.73 -22.49
N SER A 6 -13.97 -17.93 -23.54
CA SER A 6 -13.42 -16.58 -23.50
C SER A 6 -14.29 -15.69 -22.61
N HIS A 7 -13.93 -15.60 -21.32
CA HIS A 7 -14.51 -14.59 -20.43
C HIS A 7 -13.92 -13.22 -20.81
N PRO A 8 -14.74 -12.22 -21.17
CA PRO A 8 -14.25 -10.88 -21.44
C PRO A 8 -13.73 -10.27 -20.14
N ILE A 9 -12.48 -9.82 -20.14
CA ILE A 9 -11.87 -9.04 -19.07
C ILE A 9 -12.60 -7.70 -19.03
N GLY A 10 -13.70 -7.65 -18.29
CA GLY A 10 -14.42 -6.41 -18.02
C GLY A 10 -13.49 -5.46 -17.28
N HIS A 11 -13.20 -4.30 -17.87
CA HIS A 11 -12.53 -3.19 -17.19
C HIS A 11 -13.35 -2.81 -15.95
N HIS A 12 -12.93 -3.31 -14.79
CA HIS A 12 -13.59 -3.04 -13.52
C HIS A 12 -13.15 -1.63 -13.04
N PRO A 13 -14.06 -0.64 -12.91
CA PRO A 13 -13.72 0.73 -12.51
C PRO A 13 -13.18 0.83 -11.07
N MET A 14 -13.15 -0.29 -10.32
CA MET A 14 -12.60 -0.39 -8.97
C MET A 14 -11.07 -0.24 -8.90
N GLN A 15 -10.33 -0.61 -9.95
CA GLN A 15 -8.86 -0.57 -9.90
C GLN A 15 -8.31 0.87 -9.81
N ARG A 16 -9.04 1.85 -10.35
CA ARG A 16 -8.64 3.26 -10.34
C ARG A 16 -8.66 3.89 -8.93
N ARG A 17 -9.48 3.36 -8.00
CA ARG A 17 -9.53 3.83 -6.60
C ARG A 17 -8.34 3.34 -5.76
N TYR A 18 -7.65 2.27 -6.18
CA TYR A 18 -6.55 1.70 -5.42
C TYR A 18 -5.20 2.39 -5.66
N VAL A 19 -4.96 2.86 -6.89
CA VAL A 19 -3.65 3.43 -7.27
C VAL A 19 -3.40 4.80 -6.63
N ASN A 20 -4.45 5.59 -6.36
CA ASN A 20 -4.28 6.94 -5.81
C ASN A 20 -3.84 6.99 -4.33
N ARG A 21 -4.10 5.94 -3.53
CA ARG A 21 -3.80 5.98 -2.08
C ARG A 21 -2.31 5.86 -1.73
N MET A 22 -1.48 5.29 -2.60
CA MET A 22 -0.04 5.18 -2.34
C MET A 22 0.71 6.51 -2.49
N LEU A 23 0.20 7.42 -3.34
CA LEU A 23 0.79 8.75 -3.54
C LEU A 23 0.64 9.64 -2.29
N GLU A 24 -0.49 9.49 -1.58
CA GLU A 24 -0.77 10.21 -0.34
C GLU A 24 0.24 9.84 0.77
N ALA A 25 0.59 8.55 0.90
CA ALA A 25 1.56 8.10 1.89
C ALA A 25 2.94 8.73 1.68
N LYS A 26 3.42 8.79 0.43
CA LYS A 26 4.68 9.47 0.10
C LYS A 26 4.64 10.96 0.49
N ALA A 27 3.56 11.66 0.13
CA ALA A 27 3.41 13.08 0.43
C ALA A 27 3.42 13.34 1.94
N LEU A 28 2.71 12.53 2.74
CA LEU A 28 2.68 12.64 4.19
C LEU A 28 4.06 12.37 4.82
N VAL A 29 4.81 11.38 4.31
CA VAL A 29 6.17 11.13 4.79
C VAL A 29 7.08 12.32 4.49
N HIS A 30 6.97 12.92 3.30
CA HIS A 30 7.76 14.09 2.92
C HIS A 30 7.39 15.34 3.73
N GLU A 31 6.11 15.52 4.06
CA GLU A 31 5.64 16.62 4.92
C GLU A 31 6.17 16.50 6.36
N ARG A 32 6.26 15.27 6.90
CA ARG A 32 6.63 15.03 8.30
C ARG A 32 8.13 14.83 8.52
N TYR A 33 8.82 14.18 7.58
CA TYR A 33 10.22 13.75 7.74
C TYR A 33 11.17 14.36 6.68
N GLY A 34 10.64 15.06 5.68
CA GLY A 34 11.43 15.65 4.60
C GLY A 34 11.73 14.68 3.46
N ASP A 35 12.67 15.08 2.60
CA ASP A 35 12.97 14.35 1.36
C ASP A 35 13.82 13.09 1.63
N GLY A 36 13.16 11.94 1.52
CA GLY A 36 13.75 10.63 1.77
C GLY A 36 12.79 9.49 1.47
N ILE A 37 13.20 8.27 1.82
CA ILE A 37 12.42 7.03 1.66
C ILE A 37 12.33 6.25 2.97
N MET A 38 11.27 5.47 3.12
CA MET A 38 11.19 4.41 4.12
C MET A 38 11.93 3.18 3.58
N SER A 39 12.89 2.66 4.36
CA SER A 39 13.62 1.43 4.02
C SER A 39 12.66 0.24 3.91
N ALA A 40 12.85 -0.57 2.85
CA ALA A 40 12.18 -1.86 2.68
C ALA A 40 13.12 -3.04 3.03
N ILE A 41 14.30 -2.77 3.59
CA ILE A 41 15.25 -3.81 4.03
C ILE A 41 15.22 -3.92 5.56
N ASP A 42 15.27 -2.78 6.24
CA ASP A 42 15.19 -2.66 7.69
C ASP A 42 13.80 -2.17 8.05
N PHE A 43 12.83 -3.09 7.98
CA PHE A 43 11.43 -2.81 8.31
C PHE A 43 10.74 -4.02 8.94
N THR A 44 9.74 -3.74 9.77
CA THR A 44 8.86 -4.73 10.40
C THR A 44 7.44 -4.54 9.89
N VAL A 45 6.77 -5.66 9.60
CA VAL A 45 5.35 -5.69 9.26
C VAL A 45 4.59 -6.38 10.39
N ARG A 46 3.52 -5.74 10.87
CA ARG A 46 2.56 -6.36 11.78
C ARG A 46 1.21 -6.41 11.12
N VAL A 47 0.57 -7.58 11.20
CA VAL A 47 -0.79 -7.80 10.71
C VAL A 47 -1.68 -8.10 11.90
N SER A 48 -2.73 -7.32 12.07
CA SER A 48 -3.71 -7.51 13.13
C SER A 48 -5.14 -7.44 12.60
N LYS A 49 -6.04 -8.07 13.35
CA LYS A 49 -7.47 -7.91 13.15
C LYS A 49 -7.93 -6.69 13.97
N PRO A 50 -8.85 -5.87 13.45
CA PRO A 50 -9.48 -4.81 14.23
C PRO A 50 -10.27 -5.40 15.40
N SER A 51 -10.56 -4.57 16.40
CA SER A 51 -11.35 -4.95 17.58
C SER A 51 -12.74 -5.48 17.20
N GLU A 52 -13.31 -6.34 18.05
CA GLU A 52 -14.68 -6.85 17.90
C GLU A 52 -15.67 -5.69 17.74
N GLY A 53 -16.32 -5.62 16.57
CA GLY A 53 -17.31 -4.59 16.24
C GLY A 53 -17.09 -3.90 14.89
N ASP A 54 -15.88 -3.96 14.34
CA ASP A 54 -15.60 -3.44 12.99
C ASP A 54 -15.83 -4.52 11.91
N PRO A 55 -16.21 -4.11 10.67
CA PRO A 55 -16.25 -5.04 9.54
C PRO A 55 -14.88 -5.70 9.35
N GLU A 56 -14.85 -6.90 8.77
CA GLU A 56 -13.63 -7.69 8.56
C GLU A 56 -12.61 -6.88 7.74
N ARG A 57 -11.66 -6.27 8.46
CA ARG A 57 -10.58 -5.46 7.90
C ARG A 57 -9.25 -6.08 8.30
N VAL A 58 -8.24 -5.85 7.48
CA VAL A 58 -6.87 -6.22 7.78
C VAL A 58 -6.12 -4.96 8.12
N VAL A 59 -5.59 -4.88 9.35
CA VAL A 59 -4.73 -3.78 9.78
C VAL A 59 -3.30 -4.20 9.48
N ILE A 60 -2.61 -3.42 8.66
CA ILE A 60 -1.20 -3.61 8.36
C ILE A 60 -0.45 -2.40 8.90
N THR A 61 0.46 -2.65 9.84
CA THR A 61 1.39 -1.63 10.34
C THR A 61 2.75 -1.89 9.70
N LEU A 62 3.26 -0.89 9.00
CA LEU A 62 4.60 -0.87 8.41
C LEU A 62 5.48 0.06 9.24
N ASP A 63 6.54 -0.48 9.83
CA ASP A 63 7.53 0.27 10.57
C ASP A 63 8.89 0.09 9.88
N GLY A 64 9.35 1.13 9.18
CA GLY A 64 10.60 1.08 8.44
C GLY A 64 11.48 2.29 8.74
N LYS A 65 12.80 2.06 8.75
CA LYS A 65 13.78 3.12 8.99
C LYS A 65 13.70 4.20 7.92
N PHE A 66 13.62 5.48 8.32
CA PHE A 66 13.67 6.61 7.38
C PHE A 66 15.11 6.86 6.91
N LEU A 67 15.28 6.97 5.59
CA LEU A 67 16.55 7.22 4.93
C LEU A 67 16.46 8.53 4.16
N PRO A 68 17.08 9.63 4.65
CA PRO A 68 17.10 10.89 3.93
C PRO A 68 17.93 10.76 2.66
N TYR A 69 17.51 11.43 1.58
CA TYR A 69 18.33 11.47 0.38
C TYR A 69 19.60 12.29 0.63
N ARG A 70 20.74 11.78 0.20
CA ARG A 70 21.98 12.56 0.17
C ARG A 70 21.86 13.59 -0.96
N LYS A 71 21.87 14.86 -0.58
CA LYS A 71 22.18 15.96 -1.50
C LYS A 71 23.69 15.92 -1.70
N TRP A 72 24.13 15.52 -2.88
CA TRP A 72 25.54 15.59 -3.27
C TRP A 72 25.94 17.04 -3.56
#